data_AF-A0A4U7JGA4-F1
#
_entry.id   AF-A0A4U7JGA4-F1
#
_cell.length_a   1.000
_cell.length_b   1.000
_cell.length_c   1.000
_cell.angle_alpha   90.00
_cell.angle_beta   90.00
_cell.angle_gamma   90.00
#
_symmetry.space_group_name_H-M   'P 1'
#
loop_
_entity.id
_entity.type
_entity.pdbx_description
1 polymer ?
#
loop_
_entity_poly.entity_id
_entity_poly.type
_entity_poly.pdbx_seq_one_letter_code
_entity_poly.pdbx_strand_id
1 'polypeptide(L)' 'MNAVRLVKKLLINTVLGAVLLSVINFFGIYFNFYIALNIYSALIIGILGVPGLILLIFLKFMV' A
#
# COMPACT_ATOMS: atom_id res chain seq x y z
N MET A 1 4.72 1.83 26.63
CA MET A 1 4.87 1.90 25.16
C MET A 1 3.63 2.59 24.62
N ASN A 2 3.72 3.89 24.31
CA ASN A 2 2.53 4.75 24.23
C ASN A 2 1.89 4.63 22.84
N ALA A 3 0.57 4.40 22.76
CA ALA A 3 -0.19 4.18 21.53
C ALA A 3 0.08 5.23 20.42
N VAL A 4 0.39 6.47 20.82
CA VAL A 4 0.76 7.58 19.92
C VAL A 4 1.95 7.27 19.01
N ARG A 5 2.96 6.53 19.51
CA ARG A 5 4.13 6.13 18.70
C ARG A 5 3.77 5.07 17.66
N LEU A 6 2.82 4.20 17.98
CA LEU A 6 2.36 3.14 17.08
C LEU A 6 1.56 3.74 15.91
N VAL A 7 0.63 4.65 16.21
CA VAL A 7 -0.18 5.35 15.20
C VAL A 7 0.68 6.19 14.26
N LYS A 8 1.69 6.92 14.77
CA LYS A 8 2.64 7.64 13.93
C LYS A 8 3.43 6.70 13.00
N LYS A 9 3.88 5.56 13.51
CA LYS A 9 4.63 4.58 12.72
C LYS A 9 3.74 3.95 11.63
N LEU A 10 2.48 3.67 11.94
CA LEU A 10 1.48 3.18 10.99
C LEU A 10 1.19 4.22 9.91
N LEU A 11 0.95 5.47 10.26
CA LEU A 11 0.71 6.56 9.29
C LEU A 11 1.90 6.72 8.32
N ILE A 12 3.13 6.73 8.84
CA ILE A 12 4.34 6.82 8.01
C ILE A 12 4.46 5.61 7.08
N ASN A 13 4.23 4.40 7.59
CA ASN A 13 4.23 3.18 6.77
C ASN A 13 3.11 3.17 5.71
N THR A 14 1.96 3.75 6.03
CA THR A 14 0.81 3.86 5.11
C THR A 14 1.13 4.80 3.97
N VAL A 15 1.68 5.98 4.29
CA VAL A 15 2.09 6.97 3.29
C VAL A 15 3.21 6.41 2.43
N LEU A 16 4.22 5.77 3.01
CA LEU A 16 5.28 5.10 2.25
C LEU A 16 4.72 4.01 1.34
N GLY A 17 3.80 3.18 1.82
CA GLY A 17 3.12 2.17 1.03
C GLY A 17 2.32 2.77 -0.14
N ALA A 18 1.56 3.83 0.09
CA ALA A 18 0.80 4.53 -0.95
C ALA A 18 1.70 5.21 -1.99
N VAL A 19 2.82 5.79 -1.56
CA VAL A 19 3.83 6.39 -2.45
C VAL A 19 4.46 5.31 -3.31
N LEU A 20 4.90 4.20 -2.72
CA LEU A 20 5.44 3.05 -3.46
C LEU A 20 4.42 2.46 -4.44
N LEU A 21 3.14 2.31 -4.04
CA LEU A 21 2.08 1.88 -4.95
C LEU A 21 1.95 2.83 -6.14
N SER A 22 1.99 4.14 -5.89
CA SER A 22 1.82 5.16 -6.94
C SER A 22 2.98 5.11 -7.93
N VAL A 23 4.21 4.93 -7.45
CA VAL A 23 5.40 4.72 -8.29
C VAL A 23 5.26 3.43 -9.11
N ILE A 24 4.86 2.33 -8.46
CA ILE A 24 4.65 1.04 -9.14
C ILE A 24 3.52 1.12 -10.15
N ASN A 25 2.41 1.83 -9.87
CA ASN A 25 1.34 2.08 -10.84
C ASN A 25 1.84 2.88 -12.03
N PHE A 26 2.69 3.88 -11.81
CA PHE A 26 3.24 4.70 -12.88
C PHE A 26 4.07 3.87 -13.86
N PHE A 27 4.96 3.02 -13.35
CA PHE A 27 5.70 2.07 -14.18
C PHE A 27 4.84 0.88 -14.65
N GLY A 28 3.84 0.50 -13.86
CA GLY A 28 2.92 -0.60 -14.10
C GLY A 28 1.99 -0.35 -15.28
N ILE A 29 1.70 0.91 -15.63
CA ILE A 29 0.96 1.25 -16.85
C ILE A 29 1.63 0.64 -18.10
N TYR A 30 2.96 0.61 -18.18
CA TYR A 30 3.69 -0.04 -19.29
C TYR A 30 3.47 -1.56 -19.34
N PHE A 31 3.11 -2.17 -18.21
CA PHE A 31 2.83 -3.59 -18.05
C PHE A 31 1.32 -3.89 -17.96
N ASN A 32 0.43 -2.91 -18.22
CA ASN A 32 -1.02 -3.00 -17.96
C ASN A 32 -1.39 -3.35 -16.50
N PHE A 33 -0.47 -3.07 -15.57
CA PHE A 33 -0.65 -3.30 -14.15
C PHE A 33 -1.12 -2.02 -13.45
N TYR A 34 -2.39 -2.02 -13.02
CA TYR A 34 -2.98 -0.92 -12.27
C TYR A 34 -3.72 -1.40 -11.03
N ILE A 35 -3.34 -0.87 -9.87
CA ILE A 35 -4.03 -1.07 -8.59
C ILE A 35 -4.68 0.25 -8.18
N ALA A 36 -6.01 0.27 -8.15
CA ALA A 36 -6.75 1.43 -7.68
C ALA A 36 -6.57 1.62 -6.17
N LEU A 37 -6.18 2.84 -5.76
CA LEU A 37 -6.19 3.26 -4.36
C LEU A 37 -7.63 3.55 -3.93
N ASN A 38 -8.31 2.54 -3.43
CA ASN A 38 -9.65 2.62 -2.84
C ASN A 38 -9.61 2.49 -1.30
N ILE A 39 -10.77 2.66 -0.64
CA ILE A 39 -10.89 2.58 0.82
C ILE A 39 -10.35 1.25 1.39
N TYR A 40 -10.55 0.14 0.66
CA TYR A 40 -10.10 -1.19 1.07
C TYR A 40 -8.57 -1.31 0.99
N SER A 41 -7.98 -0.88 -0.12
CA SER A 41 -6.53 -0.86 -0.29
C SER A 41 -5.85 0.06 0.73
N ALA A 42 -6.44 1.22 1.02
CA ALA A 42 -5.95 2.15 2.03
C ALA A 42 -6.05 1.57 3.45
N LEU A 43 -7.09 0.79 3.76
CA LEU A 43 -7.20 0.05 5.02
C LEU A 43 -6.14 -1.06 5.13
N ILE A 44 -5.93 -1.84 4.06
CA ILE A 44 -4.94 -2.92 4.04
C ILE A 44 -3.52 -2.36 4.18
N ILE A 45 -3.18 -1.33 3.40
CA ILE A 45 -1.90 -0.61 3.50
C ILE A 45 -1.81 0.14 4.84
N GLY A 46 -2.93 0.60 5.39
CA GLY A 46 -3.01 1.28 6.68
C GLY A 46 -2.66 0.40 7.87
N ILE A 47 -3.21 -0.80 7.88
CA ILE A 47 -3.05 -1.78 8.96
C ILE A 47 -1.74 -2.54 8.82
N LEU A 48 -1.41 -3.00 7.62
CA LEU A 48 -0.20 -3.79 7.38
C LEU A 48 1.02 -2.93 7.01
N GLY A 49 0.85 -1.71 6.48
CA GLY A 49 1.95 -0.90 5.98
C GLY A 49 2.51 -1.43 4.65
N VAL A 50 3.84 -1.43 4.53
CA VAL A 50 4.58 -1.99 3.37
C VAL A 50 4.20 -3.45 3.06
N PRO A 51 4.03 -4.37 4.03
CA PRO A 51 3.56 -5.72 3.68
C PRO A 51 2.14 -5.75 3.08
N GLY A 52 1.27 -4.80 3.44
CA GLY A 52 -0.06 -4.67 2.83
C GLY A 52 0.02 -4.25 1.36
N LEU A 53 0.99 -3.41 1.01
CA LEU A 53 1.29 -3.08 -0.37
C LEU A 53 1.69 -4.32 -1.19
N ILE A 54 2.63 -5.11 -0.66
CA ILE A 54 3.11 -6.33 -1.31
C ILE A 54 1.96 -7.31 -1.52
N LEU A 55 1.07 -7.45 -0.52
CA LEU A 55 -0.12 -8.29 -0.61
C LEU A 55 -1.04 -7.87 -1.76
N LEU A 56 -1.31 -6.57 -1.90
CA LEU A 56 -2.15 -6.04 -3.00
C LEU A 56 -1.51 -6.29 -4.37
N ILE A 57 -0.20 -6.15 -4.47
CA ILE A 57 0.54 -6.46 -5.70
C ILE A 57 0.43 -7.95 -6.04
N PHE A 58 0.64 -8.82 -5.07
CA PHE A 58 0.51 -10.27 -5.25
C PHE A 58 -0.90 -10.69 -5.67
N LEU A 59 -1.93 -10.14 -5.01
CA LEU A 59 -3.34 -10.39 -5.34
C LEU A 59 -3.66 -9.98 -6.78
N LYS A 60 -3.10 -8.86 -7.24
CA LYS A 60 -3.29 -8.37 -8.60
C LYS A 60 -2.53 -9.18 -9.65
N PHE A 61 -1.47 -9.88 -9.27
CA PHE A 61 -0.77 -10.82 -10.16
C PHE A 61 -1.47 -12.20 -10.24
N MET A 62 -2.18 -12.60 -9.18
CA MET A 62 -2.91 -13.88 -9.14
C MET A 62 -4.26 -13.85 -9.86
N VAL A 63 -4.88 -12.68 -9.97
CA VAL A 63 -6.20 -12.46 -10.58
C VAL A 63 -6.05 -11.69 -11.88
#